data_AF-A0A803LWW1-F1
#
_entry.id   AF-A0A803LWW1-F1
#
_cell.length_a   1.000
_cell.length_b   1.000
_cell.length_c   1.000
_cell.angle_alpha   90.00
_cell.angle_beta   90.00
_cell.angle_gamma   90.00
#
_symmetry.space_group_name_H-M   'P 1'
#
loop_
_entity.id
_entity.type
_entity.pdbx_description
1 polymer ?
#
loop_
_entity_poly.entity_id
_entity_poly.type
_entity_poly.pdbx_seq_one_letter_code
_entity_poly.pdbx_strand_id
1 'polypeptide(L)'
;MKVYHFELSLAYDPLRSRSYNVICVQILDEHQGLCQISIYESITGLWMPHNELFVAPEGIDFGHAVYCNGNIHWIKGSKSKGLFFNIDTKCLKSLPELPTKEHDLPHQCIYEHFGHSQGFLQYVVTSPSLRHFEIFEMNKDYSRWLFKFRIDLGALARKFPSMARRSLGGYIMDSSYECDVLSVFRGQNNNSHYKVLLSIPGEVIAYNHKMKTSWKVCDLKVRAQERRVWYRVYSAYEYYETISPL
;
A
#
# COMPACT_ATOMS: atom_id res chain seq x y z
N MET A 1 -31.25 -2.45 -13.55
CA MET A 1 -30.12 -1.68 -14.11
C MET A 1 -28.85 -2.37 -13.62
N LYS A 2 -27.99 -2.91 -14.50
CA LYS A 2 -26.72 -3.49 -14.06
C LYS A 2 -25.81 -2.33 -13.64
N VAL A 3 -25.42 -2.30 -12.37
CA VAL A 3 -24.41 -1.35 -11.87
C VAL A 3 -23.06 -2.00 -12.17
N TYR A 4 -22.24 -1.35 -12.98
CA TYR A 4 -20.87 -1.78 -13.19
C TYR A 4 -19.99 -1.05 -12.18
N HIS A 5 -19.22 -1.80 -11.41
CA HIS A 5 -18.18 -1.25 -10.55
C HIS A 5 -16.89 -1.13 -11.36
N PHE A 6 -16.28 0.04 -11.34
CA PHE A 6 -14.99 0.28 -12.00
C PHE A 6 -14.02 0.91 -11.00
N GLU A 7 -12.78 0.45 -11.05
CA GLU A 7 -11.68 1.00 -10.28
C GLU A 7 -10.65 1.58 -11.24
N LEU A 8 -10.18 2.80 -10.94
CA LEU A 8 -9.24 3.53 -11.78
C LEU A 8 -7.90 3.64 -11.07
N SER A 9 -6.83 3.43 -11.81
CA SER A 9 -5.47 3.49 -11.28
C SER A 9 -4.55 4.21 -12.25
N LEU A 10 -3.76 5.16 -11.72
CA LEU A 10 -2.77 5.88 -12.51
C LEU A 10 -1.49 5.07 -12.65
N ALA A 11 -1.03 4.88 -13.88
CA ALA A 11 0.27 4.35 -14.21
C ALA A 11 1.14 5.47 -14.76
N TYR A 12 1.99 6.04 -13.91
CA TYR A 12 2.78 7.20 -14.24
C TYR A 12 4.17 7.16 -13.60
N ASP A 13 5.18 7.54 -14.39
CA ASP A 13 6.54 7.76 -13.92
C ASP A 13 7.06 9.06 -14.56
N PRO A 14 7.07 10.19 -13.82
CA PRO A 14 7.50 11.48 -14.36
C PRO A 14 8.98 11.49 -14.77
N LEU A 15 9.80 10.57 -14.25
CA LEU A 15 11.22 10.47 -14.59
C LEU A 15 11.44 9.74 -15.92
N ARG A 16 10.47 8.92 -16.34
CA ARG A 16 10.54 8.19 -17.62
C ARG A 16 9.82 8.90 -18.74
N SER A 17 8.64 9.49 -18.48
CA SER A 17 7.81 10.11 -19.52
C SER A 17 6.88 11.18 -18.95
N ARG A 18 6.47 12.13 -19.81
CA ARG A 18 5.34 13.03 -19.51
C ARG A 18 3.98 12.38 -19.78
N SER A 19 3.97 11.29 -20.55
CA SER A 19 2.76 10.52 -20.79
C SER A 19 2.47 9.59 -19.61
N TYR A 20 1.20 9.49 -19.24
CA TYR A 20 0.66 8.54 -18.29
C TYR A 20 -0.36 7.61 -18.95
N ASN A 21 -0.61 6.48 -18.30
CA ASN A 21 -1.73 5.60 -18.62
C ASN A 21 -2.70 5.56 -17.45
N VAL A 22 -3.99 5.39 -17.72
CA VAL A 22 -4.99 5.08 -16.69
C VAL A 22 -5.49 3.68 -16.91
N ILE A 23 -5.33 2.83 -15.91
CA ILE A 23 -5.85 1.46 -15.92
C ILE A 23 -7.23 1.49 -15.29
N CYS A 24 -8.21 0.97 -16.02
CA CYS A 24 -9.55 0.74 -15.54
C CYS A 24 -9.75 -0.76 -15.35
N VAL A 25 -10.12 -1.19 -14.15
CA VAL A 25 -10.60 -2.54 -13.89
C VAL A 25 -12.11 -2.48 -13.75
N GLN A 26 -12.81 -3.09 -14.69
CA GLN A 26 -14.27 -3.20 -14.66
C GLN A 26 -14.66 -4.56 -14.10
N ILE A 27 -15.47 -4.56 -13.04
CA ILE A 27 -16.04 -5.75 -12.43
C ILE A 27 -17.37 -6.04 -13.14
N LEU A 28 -17.41 -7.15 -13.87
CA LEU A 28 -18.56 -7.59 -14.67
C LEU A 28 -19.51 -8.49 -13.88
N ASP A 29 -18.96 -9.30 -12.98
CA ASP A 29 -19.70 -10.17 -12.06
C ASP A 29 -18.94 -10.28 -10.74
N GLU A 30 -19.47 -9.69 -9.67
CA GLU A 30 -18.87 -9.72 -8.34
C GLU A 30 -18.86 -11.12 -7.72
N HIS A 31 -19.86 -11.95 -8.01
CA HIS A 31 -19.96 -13.29 -7.45
C HIS A 31 -18.92 -14.23 -8.04
N GLN A 32 -18.65 -14.08 -9.35
CA GLN A 32 -17.63 -14.86 -10.04
C GLN A 32 -16.24 -14.20 -9.99
N GLY A 33 -16.14 -12.94 -9.56
CA GLY A 33 -14.91 -12.16 -9.67
C GLY A 33 -14.50 -11.88 -11.12
N LEU A 34 -15.45 -11.93 -12.07
CA LEU A 34 -15.17 -11.76 -13.49
C LEU A 34 -14.89 -10.29 -13.78
N CYS A 35 -13.70 -10.00 -14.29
CA CYS A 35 -13.21 -8.65 -14.50
C CYS A 35 -12.65 -8.46 -15.91
N GLN A 36 -12.59 -7.21 -16.34
CA GLN A 36 -11.96 -6.78 -17.58
C GLN A 36 -11.06 -5.58 -17.32
N ILE A 37 -9.95 -5.48 -18.06
CA ILE A 37 -9.06 -4.32 -18.01
C ILE A 37 -9.31 -3.42 -19.24
N SER A 38 -9.19 -2.12 -19.07
CA SER A 38 -9.07 -1.16 -20.17
C SER A 38 -7.98 -0.15 -19.85
N ILE A 39 -7.27 0.32 -20.87
CA ILE A 39 -6.12 1.20 -20.71
C ILE A 39 -6.39 2.49 -21.47
N TYR A 40 -6.43 3.62 -20.77
CA TYR A 40 -6.33 4.91 -21.40
C TYR A 40 -4.86 5.28 -21.57
N GLU A 41 -4.49 5.73 -22.76
CA GLU A 41 -3.15 6.25 -23.04
C GLU A 41 -3.23 7.76 -23.28
N SER A 42 -2.54 8.55 -22.46
CA SER A 42 -2.53 10.02 -22.63
C SER A 42 -1.92 10.48 -23.95
N ILE A 43 -1.04 9.68 -24.56
CA ILE A 43 -0.38 10.03 -25.82
C ILE A 43 -1.35 10.00 -27.02
N THR A 44 -2.26 9.02 -27.06
CA THR A 44 -3.28 8.91 -28.11
C THR A 44 -4.59 9.59 -27.71
N GLY A 45 -4.82 9.76 -26.40
CA GLY A 45 -6.08 10.24 -25.85
C GLY A 45 -7.22 9.22 -25.96
N LEU A 46 -6.90 7.93 -26.17
CA LEU A 46 -7.88 6.88 -26.44
C LEU A 46 -7.90 5.82 -25.34
N TRP A 47 -9.08 5.26 -25.12
CA TRP A 47 -9.27 4.03 -24.35
C TRP A 47 -9.07 2.82 -25.25
N MET A 48 -8.12 1.98 -24.88
CA MET A 48 -7.80 0.73 -25.51
C MET A 48 -8.37 -0.40 -24.64
N PRO A 49 -9.44 -1.09 -25.08
CA PRO A 49 -9.98 -2.20 -24.30
C PRO A 49 -8.99 -3.36 -24.31
N HIS A 50 -8.77 -3.97 -23.14
CA HIS A 50 -8.17 -5.29 -23.06
C HIS A 50 -9.31 -6.30 -23.17
N ASN A 51 -9.42 -6.97 -24.31
CA ASN A 51 -10.58 -7.82 -24.61
C ASN A 51 -10.56 -9.17 -23.87
N GLU A 52 -9.50 -9.48 -23.13
CA GLU A 52 -9.45 -10.70 -22.32
C GLU A 52 -10.08 -10.44 -20.95
N LEU A 53 -11.06 -11.29 -20.63
CA LEU A 53 -11.64 -11.39 -19.31
C LEU A 53 -10.75 -12.23 -18.41
N PHE A 54 -10.73 -11.91 -17.13
CA PHE A 54 -10.04 -12.71 -16.13
C PHE A 54 -10.90 -12.88 -14.89
N VAL A 55 -10.63 -13.96 -14.15
CA VAL A 55 -11.27 -14.22 -12.86
C VAL A 55 -10.31 -13.76 -11.77
N ALA A 56 -10.66 -12.68 -11.08
CA ALA A 56 -9.91 -12.17 -9.96
C ALA A 56 -10.07 -13.11 -8.75
N PRO A 57 -8.99 -13.39 -8.00
CA PRO A 57 -9.13 -14.01 -6.69
C PRO A 57 -10.08 -13.19 -5.81
N GLU A 58 -10.93 -13.88 -5.06
CA GLU A 58 -11.90 -13.25 -4.14
C GLU A 58 -11.19 -12.25 -3.20
N GLY A 59 -11.70 -11.02 -3.10
CA GLY A 59 -11.22 -10.00 -2.16
C GLY A 59 -9.93 -9.28 -2.56
N ILE A 60 -9.51 -9.35 -3.82
CA ILE A 60 -8.51 -8.42 -4.35
C ILE A 60 -9.05 -6.99 -4.25
N ASP A 61 -8.21 -6.07 -3.78
CA ASP A 61 -8.53 -4.66 -3.70
C ASP A 61 -8.00 -3.93 -4.95
N PHE A 62 -8.90 -3.61 -5.87
CA PHE A 62 -8.56 -2.90 -7.10
C PHE A 62 -8.43 -1.38 -6.93
N GLY A 63 -8.94 -0.82 -5.83
CA GLY A 63 -8.91 0.63 -5.57
C GLY A 63 -7.54 1.14 -5.09
N HIS A 64 -6.67 0.25 -4.62
CA HIS A 64 -5.36 0.59 -4.02
C HIS A 64 -4.19 0.07 -4.84
N ALA A 65 -4.27 0.25 -6.15
CA ALA A 65 -3.27 -0.23 -7.06
C ALA A 65 -1.94 0.52 -6.91
N VAL A 66 -0.83 -0.20 -7.04
CA VAL A 66 0.52 0.37 -6.98
C VAL A 66 1.21 0.24 -8.34
N TYR A 67 1.58 1.36 -8.94
CA TYR A 67 2.43 1.39 -10.12
C TYR A 67 3.90 1.21 -9.73
N CYS A 68 4.60 0.27 -10.36
CA CYS A 68 6.05 0.10 -10.20
C CYS A 68 6.66 -0.58 -11.43
N ASN A 69 7.72 0.01 -11.98
CA ASN A 69 8.49 -0.52 -13.12
C ASN A 69 7.64 -0.96 -14.33
N GLY A 70 6.62 -0.19 -14.71
CA GLY A 70 5.75 -0.52 -15.85
C GLY A 70 4.67 -1.57 -15.57
N ASN A 71 4.51 -1.98 -14.31
CA ASN A 71 3.45 -2.90 -13.89
C ASN A 71 2.54 -2.22 -12.88
N ILE A 72 1.26 -2.59 -12.89
CA ILE A 72 0.28 -2.23 -11.85
C ILE A 72 0.05 -3.45 -10.98
N HIS A 73 -0.01 -3.25 -9.67
CA HIS A 73 -0.08 -4.32 -8.69
C HIS A 73 -1.29 -4.13 -7.79
N TRP A 74 -1.97 -5.22 -7.49
CA TRP A 74 -3.07 -5.28 -6.56
C TRP A 74 -2.85 -6.41 -5.58
N ILE A 75 -3.23 -6.20 -4.33
CA ILE A 75 -3.14 -7.21 -3.28
C ILE A 75 -4.49 -7.38 -2.61
N LYS A 76 -4.68 -8.53 -1.97
CA LYS A 76 -5.84 -8.76 -1.11
C LYS A 76 -5.60 -8.13 0.26
N GLY A 77 -6.53 -7.27 0.70
CA GLY A 77 -6.41 -6.54 1.97
C GLY A 77 -6.34 -7.38 3.25
N SER A 78 -6.53 -8.71 3.18
CA SER A 78 -6.50 -9.61 4.33
C SER A 78 -5.74 -10.93 4.13
N LYS A 79 -5.18 -11.23 2.95
CA LYS A 79 -4.58 -12.56 2.64
C LYS A 79 -3.47 -12.50 1.58
N SER A 80 -2.74 -13.61 1.49
CA SER A 80 -1.52 -13.89 0.73
C SER A 80 -1.55 -13.81 -0.81
N LYS A 81 -2.64 -13.33 -1.44
CA LYS A 81 -2.75 -13.32 -2.91
C LYS A 81 -2.70 -11.91 -3.45
N GLY A 82 -1.99 -11.74 -4.56
CA GLY A 82 -1.94 -10.49 -5.31
C GLY A 82 -1.79 -10.76 -6.80
N LEU A 83 -2.07 -9.74 -7.59
CA LEU A 83 -1.97 -9.75 -9.03
C LEU A 83 -1.05 -8.61 -9.48
N PHE A 84 -0.44 -8.78 -10.63
CA PHE A 84 0.17 -7.66 -11.34
C PHE A 84 -0.08 -7.76 -12.83
N PHE A 85 -0.28 -6.60 -13.44
CA PHE A 85 -0.52 -6.44 -14.86
C PHE A 85 0.62 -5.65 -15.49
N ASN A 86 1.28 -6.24 -16.47
CA ASN A 86 2.27 -5.54 -17.27
C ASN A 86 1.57 -4.74 -18.36
N ILE A 87 1.79 -3.43 -18.38
CA ILE A 87 1.07 -2.52 -19.28
C ILE A 87 1.49 -2.73 -20.74
N ASP A 88 2.78 -2.94 -20.99
CA ASP A 88 3.34 -3.04 -22.33
C ASP A 88 2.98 -4.39 -22.99
N THR A 89 3.17 -5.49 -22.27
CA THR A 89 2.87 -6.84 -22.77
C THR A 89 1.41 -7.25 -22.56
N LYS A 90 0.62 -6.42 -21.86
CA LYS A 90 -0.78 -6.68 -21.48
C LYS A 90 -1.00 -8.02 -20.79
N CYS A 91 -0.03 -8.45 -19.96
CA CYS A 91 -0.06 -9.76 -19.32
C CYS A 91 -0.39 -9.64 -17.84
N LEU A 92 -1.43 -10.35 -17.39
CA LEU A 92 -1.81 -10.48 -15.98
C LEU A 92 -1.16 -11.73 -15.37
N LYS A 93 -0.52 -11.57 -14.22
CA LYS A 93 0.15 -12.66 -13.49
C LYS A 93 -0.12 -12.56 -12.00
N SER A 94 0.05 -13.67 -11.29
CA SER A 94 -0.03 -13.72 -9.84
C SER A 94 1.28 -13.29 -9.19
N LEU A 95 1.20 -12.56 -8.08
CA LEU A 95 2.33 -12.32 -7.19
C LEU A 95 2.65 -13.57 -6.39
N PRO A 96 3.93 -13.78 -5.98
CA PRO A 96 4.28 -14.75 -4.95
C PRO A 96 3.47 -14.50 -3.68
N GLU A 97 3.23 -15.57 -2.93
CA GLU A 97 2.49 -15.49 -1.69
C GLU A 97 3.11 -14.45 -0.75
N LEU A 98 2.25 -13.57 -0.20
CA LEU A 98 2.72 -12.56 0.73
C LEU A 98 3.24 -13.24 2.01
N PRO A 99 4.30 -12.69 2.63
CA PRO A 99 4.84 -13.22 3.87
C PRO A 99 3.75 -13.29 4.93
N THR A 100 3.36 -14.50 5.29
CA THR A 100 2.47 -14.78 6.42
C THR A 100 3.28 -15.66 7.36
N LYS A 101 3.37 -15.33 8.65
CA LYS A 101 4.05 -16.23 9.59
C LYS A 101 3.19 -17.46 9.81
N GLU A 102 3.84 -18.63 9.79
CA GLU A 102 3.22 -19.95 10.05
C GLU A 102 2.49 -20.03 11.40
N HIS A 103 2.84 -19.17 12.36
CA HIS A 103 2.26 -19.17 13.72
C HIS A 103 1.15 -18.14 13.95
N ASP A 104 0.95 -17.20 13.02
CA ASP A 104 -0.18 -16.30 13.10
C ASP A 104 -1.38 -17.01 12.44
N LEU A 105 -2.49 -17.15 13.17
CA LEU A 105 -3.72 -17.65 12.56
C LEU A 105 -4.02 -16.79 11.31
N PRO A 106 -4.49 -17.37 10.19
CA PRO A 106 -4.67 -16.68 8.90
C PRO A 106 -5.59 -15.45 8.91
N HIS A 107 -6.16 -15.11 10.07
CA HIS A 107 -7.05 -13.98 10.32
C HIS A 107 -6.45 -12.91 11.26
N GLN A 108 -5.19 -13.04 11.68
CA GLN A 108 -4.56 -12.13 12.62
C GLN A 108 -3.51 -11.20 12.00
N CYS A 109 -2.97 -11.50 10.81
CA CYS A 109 -2.07 -10.57 10.14
C CYS A 109 -2.87 -9.38 9.59
N ILE A 110 -2.55 -8.18 10.05
CA ILE A 110 -3.15 -6.93 9.60
C ILE A 110 -2.22 -6.33 8.54
N TYR A 111 -2.82 -6.06 7.38
CA TYR A 111 -2.24 -5.30 6.31
C TYR A 111 -2.17 -3.81 6.70
N GLU A 112 -0.98 -3.24 6.64
CA GLU A 112 -0.74 -1.85 7.04
C GLU A 112 -0.43 -0.97 5.83
N HIS A 113 0.46 -1.43 4.94
CA HIS A 113 0.86 -0.64 3.78
C HIS A 113 1.44 -1.48 2.64
N PHE A 114 1.07 -1.12 1.41
CA PHE A 114 1.64 -1.61 0.16
C PHE A 114 1.96 -0.40 -0.71
N GLY A 115 3.19 -0.35 -1.19
CA GLY A 115 3.71 0.79 -1.92
C GLY A 115 4.97 0.44 -2.68
N HIS A 116 5.66 1.47 -3.17
CA HIS A 116 6.93 1.30 -3.85
C HIS A 116 7.91 2.40 -3.49
N SER A 117 9.19 2.11 -3.66
CA SER A 117 10.25 3.11 -3.58
C SER A 117 11.46 2.68 -4.39
N GLN A 118 12.00 3.60 -5.20
CA GLN A 118 13.19 3.35 -6.04
C GLN A 118 13.03 2.12 -6.97
N GLY A 119 11.82 1.88 -7.49
CA GLY A 119 11.53 0.74 -8.36
C GLY A 119 11.46 -0.60 -7.63
N PHE A 120 11.23 -0.62 -6.31
CA PHE A 120 10.98 -1.83 -5.55
C PHE A 120 9.62 -1.76 -4.86
N LEU A 121 8.84 -2.82 -4.97
CA LEU A 121 7.60 -2.96 -4.18
C LEU A 121 7.94 -3.24 -2.73
N GLN A 122 7.17 -2.64 -1.84
CA GLN A 122 7.33 -2.74 -0.40
C GLN A 122 6.02 -3.12 0.23
N TYR A 123 6.11 -3.96 1.25
CA TYR A 123 4.98 -4.51 1.95
C TYR A 123 5.23 -4.43 3.45
N VAL A 124 4.29 -3.85 4.19
CA VAL A 124 4.36 -3.70 5.64
C VAL A 124 3.21 -4.42 6.29
N VAL A 125 3.55 -5.24 7.27
CA VAL A 125 2.59 -6.04 8.03
C VAL A 125 2.76 -5.82 9.52
N THR A 126 1.64 -5.93 10.22
CA THR A 126 1.58 -6.09 11.67
C THR A 126 0.59 -7.21 12.02
N SER A 127 0.43 -7.50 13.30
CA SER A 127 -0.70 -8.29 13.78
C SER A 127 -1.06 -7.83 15.20
N PRO A 128 -2.26 -8.11 15.73
CA PRO A 128 -2.61 -7.81 17.11
C PRO A 128 -1.65 -8.46 18.13
N SER A 129 -1.03 -9.59 17.78
CA SER A 129 -0.01 -10.26 18.60
C SER A 129 1.38 -9.61 18.48
N LEU A 130 1.66 -8.91 17.38
CA LEU A 130 2.94 -8.25 17.13
C LEU A 130 2.91 -6.80 17.65
N ARG A 131 3.91 -6.45 18.47
CA ARG A 131 4.16 -5.07 18.91
C ARG A 131 5.14 -4.34 17.98
N HIS A 132 5.20 -4.74 16.72
CA HIS A 132 6.15 -4.23 15.75
C HIS A 132 5.64 -4.34 14.32
N PHE A 133 6.09 -3.43 13.45
CA PHE A 133 5.94 -3.60 12.00
C PHE A 133 7.07 -4.46 11.44
N GLU A 134 6.75 -5.30 10.45
CA GLU A 134 7.72 -6.00 9.62
C GLU A 134 7.66 -5.46 8.19
N ILE A 135 8.83 -5.11 7.64
CA ILE A 135 8.93 -4.53 6.31
C ILE A 135 9.59 -5.55 5.38
N PHE A 136 8.92 -5.80 4.26
CA PHE A 136 9.34 -6.69 3.20
C PHE A 136 9.48 -5.92 1.88
N GLU A 137 10.30 -6.46 0.99
CA GLU A 137 10.54 -5.94 -0.34
C GLU A 137 10.46 -7.06 -1.37
N MET A 138 9.80 -6.82 -2.50
CA MET A 138 9.75 -7.80 -3.59
C MET A 138 11.08 -7.81 -4.35
N ASN A 139 11.58 -9.01 -4.66
CA ASN A 139 12.68 -9.16 -5.61
C ASN A 139 12.29 -8.65 -7.00
N LYS A 140 13.24 -8.09 -7.76
CA LYS A 140 12.97 -7.53 -9.10
C LYS A 140 12.44 -8.55 -10.11
N ASP A 141 12.80 -9.81 -9.95
CA ASP A 141 12.34 -10.92 -10.79
C ASP A 141 10.97 -11.48 -10.34
N TYR A 142 10.34 -10.86 -9.34
CA TYR A 142 9.08 -11.30 -8.73
C TYR A 142 9.14 -12.73 -8.18
N SER A 143 10.32 -13.21 -7.77
CA SER A 143 10.48 -14.57 -7.23
C SER A 143 9.94 -14.75 -5.81
N ARG A 144 10.16 -13.75 -4.94
CA ARG A 144 9.78 -13.80 -3.52
C ARG A 144 9.87 -12.44 -2.84
N TRP A 145 9.19 -12.34 -1.71
CA TRP A 145 9.33 -11.27 -0.74
C TRP A 145 10.53 -11.50 0.18
N LEU A 146 11.34 -10.46 0.38
CA LEU A 146 12.50 -10.47 1.26
C LEU A 146 12.26 -9.59 2.48
N PHE A 147 12.41 -10.16 3.66
CA PHE A 147 12.40 -9.41 4.92
C PHE A 147 13.56 -8.40 4.96
N LYS A 148 13.29 -7.18 5.42
CA LYS A 148 14.30 -6.12 5.54
C LYS A 148 14.59 -5.75 6.99
N PHE A 149 13.57 -5.34 7.75
CA PHE A 149 13.74 -4.93 9.14
C PHE A 149 12.40 -4.87 9.89
N ARG A 150 12.50 -4.67 11.21
CA ARG A 150 11.37 -4.43 12.12
C ARG A 150 11.39 -3.02 12.70
N ILE A 151 10.21 -2.49 13.01
CA ILE A 151 10.01 -1.26 13.78
C ILE A 151 9.26 -1.61 15.07
N ASP A 152 9.92 -1.43 16.21
CA ASP A 152 9.31 -1.64 17.53
C ASP A 152 8.31 -0.51 17.84
N LEU A 153 7.03 -0.85 17.89
CA LEU A 153 5.96 0.10 18.17
C LEU A 153 5.93 0.52 19.64
N GLY A 154 6.37 -0.34 20.57
CA GLY A 154 6.48 0.02 21.98
C GLY A 154 7.60 1.05 22.23
N ALA A 155 8.72 0.93 21.52
CA ALA A 155 9.76 1.94 21.53
C ALA A 155 9.28 3.28 20.94
N LEU A 156 8.52 3.24 19.84
CA LEU A 156 7.91 4.44 19.27
C LEU A 156 6.89 5.07 20.24
N ALA A 157 6.01 4.27 20.82
CA ALA A 157 4.97 4.75 21.74
C ALA A 157 5.53 5.36 23.02
N ARG A 158 6.70 4.91 23.52
CA ARG A 158 7.38 5.59 24.63
C ARG A 158 7.84 7.00 24.26
N LYS A 159 8.21 7.23 23.00
CA LYS A 159 8.64 8.55 22.50
C LYS A 159 7.47 9.40 22.03
N PHE A 160 6.43 8.78 21.49
CA PHE A 160 5.20 9.40 21.00
C PHE A 160 3.98 8.78 21.71
N PRO A 161 3.69 9.18 22.96
CA PRO A 161 2.66 8.55 23.79
C PRO A 161 1.24 8.65 23.22
N SER A 162 1.00 9.56 22.26
CA SER A 162 -0.26 9.68 21.54
C SER A 162 -0.66 8.40 20.80
N MET A 163 0.30 7.53 20.46
CA MET A 163 0.05 6.21 19.85
C MET A 163 -0.55 5.19 20.85
N ALA A 164 -0.33 5.36 22.16
CA ALA A 164 -0.72 4.40 23.19
C ALA A 164 -2.08 4.74 23.84
N ARG A 165 -2.95 5.47 23.13
CA ARG A 165 -4.27 5.83 23.64
C ARG A 165 -5.08 4.57 23.89
N ARG A 166 -5.70 4.48 25.07
CA ARG A 166 -6.71 3.46 25.33
C ARG A 166 -8.00 3.90 24.64
N SER A 167 -8.42 3.19 23.60
CA SER A 167 -9.77 3.34 23.07
C SER A 167 -10.76 3.10 24.22
N LEU A 168 -11.57 4.11 24.57
CA LEU A 168 -12.65 4.03 25.58
C LEU A 168 -13.85 3.20 25.08
N GLY A 169 -13.64 2.31 24.10
CA GLY A 169 -14.67 1.48 23.47
C GLY A 169 -14.53 0.00 23.79
N GLY A 170 -14.94 -0.39 25.00
CA GLY A 170 -15.69 -1.62 25.31
C GLY A 170 -15.21 -3.03 24.90
N TYR A 171 -14.15 -3.23 24.13
CA TYR A 171 -13.67 -4.57 23.77
C TYR A 171 -12.31 -4.86 24.40
N ILE A 172 -12.32 -5.85 25.29
CA ILE A 172 -11.17 -6.38 26.04
C ILE A 172 -10.31 -7.19 25.07
N MET A 173 -9.58 -6.53 24.15
CA MET A 173 -8.50 -7.16 23.38
C MET A 173 -7.57 -6.22 22.59
N ASP A 174 -7.60 -4.90 22.80
CA ASP A 174 -6.87 -3.99 21.91
C ASP A 174 -5.58 -3.45 22.54
N SER A 175 -4.49 -4.23 22.44
CA SER A 175 -3.13 -3.73 22.68
C SER A 175 -2.49 -3.14 21.40
N SER A 176 -3.31 -2.74 20.42
CA SER A 176 -2.82 -2.11 19.20
C SER A 176 -2.43 -0.66 19.48
N TYR A 177 -1.32 -0.23 18.89
CA TYR A 177 -0.92 1.17 18.89
C TYR A 177 -1.69 1.88 17.78
N GLU A 178 -2.23 3.06 18.07
CA GLU A 178 -2.86 3.92 17.08
C GLU A 178 -1.79 4.51 16.15
N CYS A 179 -1.53 3.85 15.02
CA CYS A 179 -0.68 4.35 13.95
C CYS A 179 -0.92 3.64 12.62
N ASP A 180 -0.74 4.36 11.51
CA ASP A 180 -0.80 3.83 10.14
C ASP A 180 0.51 4.15 9.41
N VAL A 181 0.97 3.25 8.53
CA VAL A 181 2.14 3.52 7.68
C VAL A 181 1.72 4.27 6.41
N LEU A 182 2.25 5.48 6.24
CA LEU A 182 1.93 6.33 5.09
C LEU A 182 2.81 6.01 3.88
N SER A 183 4.11 5.79 4.11
CA SER A 183 5.06 5.52 3.03
C SER A 183 6.37 4.95 3.58
N VAL A 184 7.05 4.16 2.76
CA VAL A 184 8.39 3.63 3.01
C VAL A 184 9.34 4.17 1.93
N PHE A 185 10.37 4.88 2.35
CA PHE A 185 11.38 5.46 1.46
C PHE A 185 12.64 4.63 1.49
N ARG A 186 13.12 4.24 0.31
CA ARG A 186 14.42 3.58 0.12
C ARG A 186 15.46 4.59 -0.37
N GLY A 187 16.62 4.62 0.27
CA GLY A 187 17.78 5.39 -0.18
C GLY A 187 18.41 4.81 -1.45
N GLN A 188 19.00 5.67 -2.28
CA GLN A 188 19.53 5.33 -3.61
C GLN A 188 20.83 4.49 -3.61
N ASN A 189 21.54 4.36 -2.48
CA ASN A 189 22.88 3.76 -2.43
C ASN A 189 22.88 2.32 -1.91
N ASN A 190 23.93 1.53 -2.26
CA ASN A 190 24.14 0.13 -1.85
C ASN A 190 24.05 -0.13 -0.33
N ASN A 191 24.19 0.90 0.50
CA ASN A 191 23.92 0.82 1.93
C ASN A 191 22.47 1.23 2.20
N SER A 192 21.53 0.42 1.67
CA SER A 192 20.09 0.68 1.64
C SER A 192 19.59 1.18 2.97
N HIS A 193 19.30 2.49 3.04
CA HIS A 193 18.68 3.07 4.21
C HIS A 193 17.20 3.29 3.97
N TYR A 194 16.39 2.80 4.90
CA TYR A 194 14.96 2.97 4.87
C TYR A 194 14.54 4.06 5.86
N LYS A 195 13.62 4.92 5.41
CA LYS A 195 12.85 5.83 6.27
C LYS A 195 11.37 5.48 6.13
N VAL A 196 10.65 5.40 7.23
CA VAL A 196 9.21 5.08 7.24
C VAL A 196 8.46 6.27 7.80
N LEU A 197 7.46 6.76 7.07
CA LEU A 197 6.53 7.77 7.55
C LEU A 197 5.31 7.09 8.16
N LEU A 198 4.95 7.51 9.36
CA LEU A 198 3.80 7.00 10.08
C LEU A 198 2.88 8.15 10.45
N SER A 199 1.59 7.95 10.24
CA SER A 199 0.55 8.77 10.82
C SER A 199 0.25 8.25 12.22
N ILE A 200 0.21 9.16 13.19
CA ILE A 200 -0.22 8.91 14.56
C ILE A 200 -1.27 9.96 14.94
N PRO A 201 -2.00 9.82 16.06
CA PRO A 201 -3.05 10.75 16.43
C PRO A 201 -2.60 12.22 16.53
N GLY A 202 -2.86 12.99 15.46
CA GLY A 202 -2.59 14.42 15.35
C GLY A 202 -1.21 14.79 14.79
N GLU A 203 -0.35 13.83 14.43
CA GLU A 203 1.01 14.11 13.97
C GLU A 203 1.45 13.11 12.90
N VAL A 204 2.39 13.51 12.04
CA VAL A 204 3.16 12.58 11.20
C VAL A 204 4.57 12.48 11.78
N ILE A 205 5.04 11.26 11.96
CA ILE A 205 6.39 10.97 12.44
C ILE A 205 7.19 10.20 11.37
N ALA A 206 8.50 10.30 11.46
CA ALA A 206 9.42 9.53 10.64
C ALA A 206 10.26 8.59 11.52
N TYR A 207 10.58 7.42 11.00
CA TYR A 207 11.51 6.46 11.58
C TYR A 207 12.65 6.14 10.60
N ASN A 208 13.89 6.23 11.05
CA ASN A 208 15.08 5.83 10.30
C ASN A 208 15.55 4.45 10.77
N HIS A 209 15.51 3.46 9.89
CA HIS A 209 15.80 2.08 10.26
C HIS A 209 17.26 1.81 10.64
N LYS A 210 18.20 2.61 10.12
CA LYS A 210 19.64 2.40 10.28
C LYS A 210 20.13 3.02 11.58
N MET A 211 19.72 4.26 11.81
CA MET A 211 20.05 5.00 13.03
C MET A 211 19.17 4.60 14.22
N LYS A 212 18.06 3.88 13.96
CA LYS A 212 17.04 3.54 14.97
C LYS A 212 16.47 4.78 15.67
N THR A 213 16.43 5.90 14.95
CA THR A 213 15.92 7.17 15.44
C THR A 213 14.57 7.48 14.83
N SER A 214 13.73 8.18 15.59
CA SER A 214 12.45 8.71 15.12
C SER A 214 12.29 10.18 15.49
N TRP A 215 11.52 10.94 14.73
CA TRP A 215 11.26 12.37 14.98
C TRP A 215 9.92 12.77 14.39
N LYS A 216 9.36 13.89 14.87
CA LYS A 216 8.15 14.48 14.31
C LYS A 216 8.46 15.18 13.00
N VAL A 217 7.64 14.93 11.97
CA VAL A 217 7.73 15.58 10.66
C VAL A 217 6.81 16.81 10.62
N CYS A 218 5.55 16.63 10.98
CA CYS A 218 4.58 17.72 11.03
C CYS A 218 3.41 17.42 11.97
N ASP A 219 2.71 18.48 12.37
CA ASP A 219 1.44 18.40 13.07
C ASP A 219 0.30 18.36 12.04
N LEU A 220 -0.62 17.40 12.21
CA LEU A 220 -1.86 17.36 11.46
C LEU A 220 -2.84 18.29 12.16
N LYS A 221 -3.21 19.40 11.51
CA LYS A 221 -4.13 20.42 12.04
C LYS A 221 -5.58 19.91 12.13
N VAL A 222 -5.80 18.80 12.83
CA VAL A 222 -7.06 18.08 12.98
C VAL A 222 -7.63 18.32 14.39
N ARG A 223 -8.94 18.50 14.51
CA ARG A 223 -9.61 18.80 15.78
C ARG A 223 -9.45 17.64 16.77
N ALA A 224 -9.36 17.93 18.08
CA ALA A 224 -9.09 16.92 19.10
C ALA A 224 -10.05 15.71 19.10
N GLN A 225 -11.31 15.93 18.71
CA GLN A 225 -12.37 14.92 18.60
C GLN A 225 -12.28 14.07 17.32
N GLU A 226 -11.56 14.56 16.30
CA GLU A 226 -11.30 13.90 15.03
C GLU A 226 -9.93 13.18 15.04
N ARG A 227 -9.17 13.22 16.14
CA ARG A 227 -7.84 12.58 16.27
C ARG A 227 -7.91 11.05 16.46
N ARG A 228 -8.83 10.35 15.80
CA ARG A 228 -8.62 8.93 15.49
C ARG A 228 -7.65 8.90 14.31
N VAL A 229 -6.84 7.84 14.17
CA VAL A 229 -5.98 7.74 12.98
C VAL A 229 -6.90 7.52 11.78
N TRP A 230 -7.23 8.61 11.07
CA TRP A 230 -8.11 8.60 9.90
C TRP A 230 -7.35 8.30 8.61
N TYR A 231 -6.07 7.90 8.71
CA TYR A 231 -5.27 7.51 7.56
C TYR A 231 -5.15 5.99 7.49
N ARG A 232 -6.25 5.27 7.75
CA ARG A 232 -6.42 3.99 7.09
C ARG A 232 -6.32 4.30 5.61
N VAL A 233 -5.18 3.99 4.98
CA VAL A 233 -4.93 3.70 3.56
C VAL A 233 -5.42 4.71 2.47
N TYR A 234 -6.31 5.66 2.74
CA TYR A 234 -7.27 6.17 1.74
C TYR A 234 -7.00 7.59 1.20
N SER A 235 -5.88 8.24 1.49
CA SER A 235 -5.69 9.65 1.03
C SER A 235 -4.26 10.15 0.84
N ALA A 236 -3.23 9.30 0.98
CA ALA A 236 -1.85 9.70 0.72
C ALA A 236 -1.43 9.23 -0.66
N TYR A 237 -1.38 10.16 -1.61
CA TYR A 237 -0.92 9.90 -2.98
C TYR A 237 0.45 10.57 -3.18
N GLU A 238 1.29 9.95 -4.00
CA GLU A 238 2.50 10.62 -4.46
C GLU A 238 2.08 11.82 -5.32
N TYR A 239 2.57 13.00 -4.94
CA TYR A 239 2.29 14.23 -5.67
C TYR A 239 3.21 14.34 -6.88
N TYR A 240 2.62 14.53 -8.05
CA TYR A 240 3.34 14.77 -9.28
C TYR A 240 2.92 16.13 -9.85
N GLU A 241 3.82 17.11 -9.77
CA GLU A 241 3.59 18.47 -10.27
C GLU A 241 3.19 18.49 -11.75
N THR A 242 3.77 17.57 -12.54
CA THR A 242 3.56 17.46 -14.00
C THR A 242 2.12 17.16 -14.41
N ILE A 243 1.28 16.66 -13.50
CA ILE A 243 -0.12 16.29 -13.76
C ILE A 243 -1.08 16.93 -12.75
N SER A 244 -0.61 17.91 -11.95
CA SER A 244 -1.45 18.65 -11.02
C SER A 244 -2.37 19.61 -11.79
N PRO A 245 -3.69 19.64 -11.51
CA PRO A 245 -4.53 20.73 -12.00
C PRO A 245 -4.03 22.04 -11.37
N LEU A 246 -3.78 23.05 -12.22
CA LEU A 246 -3.42 24.41 -11.81
C LEU A 246 -4.59 25.14 -11.16
#